data_AF-A0A1B4XI74-F1
#
_entry.id   AF-A0A1B4XI74-F1
#
_cell.length_a   1.000
_cell.length_b   1.000
_cell.length_c   1.000
_cell.angle_alpha   90.00
_cell.angle_beta   90.00
_cell.angle_gamma   90.00
#
_symmetry.space_group_name_H-M   'P 1'
#
loop_
_entity.id
_entity.type
_entity.pdbx_description
1 polymer ?
#
loop_
_entity_poly.entity_id
_entity_poly.type
_entity_poly.pdbx_seq_one_letter_code
_entity_poly.pdbx_strand_id
1 'polypeptide(L)'
;MSFFIVSGLSGSGKTIALQALEDIGFYCIDNLPAALLPHFAGLAADMRNNAILNVAIGLDVRNRVFLAELPQSLEALRARGIHYRIIFLEAEDSILVTRFKETRRKHPMLDHQTPLVEAIRAEKTLLEPLSFDAALRIDTTRTTPHELRSQVRNFARGEDTAGLTLLFESFGYKHGTPLDADYVFDVRCLPNPYWQTELRQYTGLDDPVVGFLDKHADVQEMFSEICGFLEKWLPRFEREDRTYLTIAIGCTGGQHRSVYLVRRLAEHFANKGLKTQVRHRELK
;
A
#
# COMPACT_ATOMS: atom_id res chain seq x y z
N MET A 1 -5.57 -12.80 18.12
CA MET A 1 -5.01 -11.54 18.63
C MET A 1 -4.29 -10.89 17.47
N SER A 2 -4.78 -9.76 16.99
CA SER A 2 -4.10 -9.01 15.91
C SER A 2 -3.11 -8.04 16.54
N PHE A 3 -1.84 -8.13 16.16
CA PHE A 3 -0.79 -7.22 16.61
C PHE A 3 -0.28 -6.41 15.42
N PHE A 4 -0.63 -5.14 15.37
CA PHE A 4 -0.25 -4.26 14.27
C PHE A 4 0.84 -3.30 14.67
N ILE A 5 1.76 -3.08 13.75
CA ILE A 5 2.81 -2.08 13.85
C ILE A 5 2.51 -1.03 12.78
N VAL A 6 2.21 0.19 13.21
CA VAL A 6 1.95 1.32 12.30
C VAL A 6 3.21 2.17 12.25
N SER A 7 3.81 2.28 11.07
CA SER A 7 4.99 3.11 10.83
C SER A 7 4.84 3.87 9.51
N GLY A 8 5.83 4.68 9.17
CA GLY A 8 5.80 5.52 7.98
C GLY A 8 6.50 6.85 8.18
N LEU A 9 6.57 7.62 7.10
CA LEU A 9 7.19 8.94 7.10
C LEU A 9 6.43 9.93 8.00
N SER A 10 7.11 10.93 8.53
CA SER A 10 6.46 11.95 9.33
C SER A 10 5.56 12.80 8.43
N GLY A 11 4.28 12.93 8.80
CA GLY A 11 3.28 13.59 7.95
C GLY A 11 2.56 12.67 6.94
N SER A 12 2.87 11.37 6.90
CA SER A 12 2.16 10.40 6.04
C SER A 12 0.79 9.96 6.55
N GLY A 13 0.38 10.38 7.75
CA GLY A 13 -0.95 10.05 8.29
C GLY A 13 -0.97 8.93 9.34
N LYS A 14 0.17 8.56 9.94
CA LYS A 14 0.26 7.57 11.04
C LYS A 14 -0.79 7.77 12.14
N THR A 15 -1.00 9.02 12.58
CA THR A 15 -2.02 9.35 13.59
C THR A 15 -3.43 9.01 13.12
N ILE A 16 -3.75 9.23 11.83
CA ILE A 16 -5.06 8.91 11.27
C ILE A 16 -5.25 7.39 11.22
N ALA A 17 -4.20 6.63 10.87
CA ALA A 17 -4.24 5.18 10.86
C ALA A 17 -4.45 4.59 12.27
N LEU A 18 -3.73 5.08 13.28
CA LEU A 18 -3.91 4.66 14.67
C LEU A 18 -5.32 4.97 15.18
N GLN A 19 -5.85 6.16 14.88
CA GLN A 19 -7.24 6.50 15.20
C GLN A 19 -8.24 5.58 14.50
N ALA A 20 -8.00 5.23 13.24
CA ALA A 20 -8.87 4.30 12.51
C ALA A 20 -8.90 2.89 13.13
N LEU A 21 -7.78 2.44 13.69
CA LEU A 21 -7.67 1.17 14.41
C LEU A 21 -8.35 1.24 15.79
N GLU A 22 -8.20 2.37 16.48
CA GLU A 22 -8.86 2.64 17.76
C GLU A 22 -10.40 2.64 17.60
N ASP A 23 -10.91 3.26 16.53
CA ASP A 23 -12.35 3.30 16.17
C ASP A 23 -12.96 1.89 16.02
N ILE A 24 -12.16 0.86 15.73
CA ILE A 24 -12.60 -0.54 15.56
C ILE A 24 -12.15 -1.44 16.73
N GLY A 25 -11.73 -0.85 17.85
CA GLY A 25 -11.50 -1.55 19.11
C GLY A 25 -10.08 -2.08 19.31
N PHE A 26 -9.08 -1.58 18.56
CA PHE A 26 -7.67 -1.86 18.89
C PHE A 26 -7.22 -1.00 20.07
N TYR A 27 -6.40 -1.59 20.94
CA TYR A 27 -5.63 -0.86 21.93
C TYR A 27 -4.41 -0.24 21.26
N CYS A 28 -4.48 1.08 21.04
CA CYS A 28 -3.46 1.83 20.32
C CYS A 28 -2.45 2.49 21.26
N ILE A 29 -1.15 2.30 21.01
CA ILE A 29 -0.08 3.07 21.66
C ILE A 29 0.66 3.86 20.58
N ASP A 30 0.73 5.19 20.71
CA ASP A 30 1.61 6.00 19.86
C ASP A 30 3.02 6.09 20.47
N ASN A 31 4.03 6.07 19.61
CA ASN A 31 5.44 6.32 19.95
C ASN A 31 6.07 5.36 20.98
N LEU A 32 5.75 4.06 20.92
CA LEU A 32 6.41 3.08 21.78
C LEU A 32 7.87 2.87 21.32
N PRO A 33 8.85 2.89 22.24
CA PRO A 33 10.22 2.49 21.91
C PRO A 33 10.27 1.05 21.41
N ALA A 34 10.99 0.81 20.31
CA ALA A 34 11.07 -0.51 19.69
C ALA A 34 11.59 -1.60 20.65
N ALA A 35 12.56 -1.27 21.50
CA ALA A 35 13.11 -2.17 22.52
C ALA A 35 12.06 -2.70 23.53
N LEU A 36 10.95 -1.97 23.71
CA LEU A 36 9.86 -2.38 24.61
C LEU A 36 8.80 -3.23 23.91
N LEU A 37 8.85 -3.39 22.58
CA LEU A 37 7.91 -4.20 21.83
C LEU A 37 7.80 -5.63 22.38
N PRO A 38 8.91 -6.37 22.64
CA PRO A 38 8.79 -7.76 23.12
C PRO A 38 8.16 -7.84 24.51
N HIS A 39 8.47 -6.89 25.39
CA HIS A 39 7.91 -6.82 26.74
C HIS A 39 6.41 -6.54 26.70
N PHE A 40 6.00 -5.54 25.92
CA PHE A 40 4.59 -5.19 25.79
C PHE A 40 3.78 -6.32 25.15
N ALA A 41 4.31 -6.96 24.12
CA ALA A 41 3.66 -8.08 23.47
C ALA A 41 3.52 -9.30 24.40
N GLY A 42 4.50 -9.52 25.30
CA GLY A 42 4.39 -10.52 26.36
C GLY A 42 3.25 -10.23 27.33
N LEU A 43 3.16 -8.99 27.83
CA LEU A 43 2.05 -8.57 28.70
C LEU A 43 0.68 -8.72 28.00
N ALA A 44 0.58 -8.30 26.74
CA ALA A 44 -0.65 -8.44 25.96
C ALA A 44 -1.04 -9.92 25.75
N ALA A 45 -0.05 -10.80 25.56
CA ALA A 45 -0.29 -12.23 25.44
C ALA A 45 -0.79 -12.85 26.76
N ASP A 46 -0.24 -12.44 27.90
CA ASP A 46 -0.69 -12.91 29.23
C ASP A 46 -2.10 -12.41 29.58
N MET A 47 -2.45 -11.20 29.14
CA MET A 47 -3.78 -10.62 29.31
C MET A 47 -4.89 -11.32 28.49
N ARG A 48 -4.53 -12.21 27.54
CA ARG A 48 -5.51 -13.00 26.74
C ARG A 48 -6.49 -13.79 27.60
N ASN A 49 -6.12 -14.14 28.84
CA ASN A 49 -7.00 -14.89 29.73
C ASN A 49 -8.21 -14.09 30.22
N ASN A 50 -8.23 -12.75 30.07
CA ASN A 50 -9.31 -11.88 30.54
C ASN A 50 -10.01 -11.05 29.44
N ALA A 51 -9.37 -10.79 28.29
CA ALA A 51 -10.01 -10.18 27.11
C ALA A 51 -9.14 -10.38 25.85
N ILE A 52 -9.77 -10.60 24.69
CA ILE A 52 -9.06 -10.61 23.39
C ILE A 52 -8.72 -9.15 23.04
N LEU A 53 -7.51 -8.69 23.40
CA LEU A 53 -7.04 -7.35 23.07
C LEU A 53 -6.33 -7.36 21.72
N ASN A 54 -6.93 -6.75 20.70
CA ASN A 54 -6.21 -6.39 19.48
C ASN A 54 -5.33 -5.17 19.79
N VAL A 55 -4.07 -5.17 19.33
CA VAL A 55 -3.08 -4.16 19.69
C VAL A 55 -2.56 -3.49 18.43
N ALA A 56 -2.41 -2.16 18.48
CA ALA A 56 -1.74 -1.40 17.43
C ALA A 56 -0.67 -0.50 18.05
N ILE A 57 0.55 -0.54 17.51
CA ILE A 57 1.69 0.20 18.04
C ILE A 57 2.25 1.13 16.96
N GLY A 58 2.25 2.42 17.24
CA GLY A 58 2.90 3.44 16.45
C GLY A 58 4.41 3.44 16.69
N LEU A 59 5.18 3.18 15.63
CA LEU A 59 6.62 3.37 15.61
C LEU A 59 6.96 4.61 14.77
N ASP A 60 7.89 5.42 15.27
CA ASP A 60 8.26 6.68 14.65
C ASP A 60 9.76 6.97 14.86
N VAL A 61 10.32 7.80 13.98
CA VAL A 61 11.73 8.21 14.04
C VAL A 61 12.07 9.12 15.21
N ARG A 62 11.09 9.52 16.02
CA ARG A 62 11.30 10.17 17.32
C ARG A 62 12.22 9.33 18.23
N ASN A 63 12.19 8.00 18.09
CA ASN A 63 12.97 7.06 18.88
C ASN A 63 14.19 6.51 18.09
N ARG A 64 14.97 7.40 17.46
CA ARG A 64 16.09 7.06 16.55
C ARG A 64 17.02 5.96 17.08
N VAL A 65 17.47 6.08 18.33
CA VAL A 65 18.40 5.13 18.98
C VAL A 65 17.81 3.71 19.00
N PHE A 66 16.49 3.62 19.19
CA PHE A 66 15.79 2.35 19.32
C PHE A 66 15.38 1.74 17.97
N LEU A 67 15.38 2.52 16.88
CA LEU A 67 15.11 1.98 15.53
C LEU A 67 16.22 1.07 15.02
N ALA A 68 17.46 1.24 15.48
CA ALA A 68 18.56 0.33 15.16
C ALA A 68 18.34 -1.08 15.76
N GLU A 69 17.65 -1.16 16.90
CA GLU A 69 17.34 -2.41 17.61
C GLU A 69 16.02 -3.04 17.14
N LEU A 70 15.34 -2.39 16.19
CA LEU A 70 14.06 -2.84 15.69
C LEU A 70 14.10 -4.24 15.06
N PRO A 71 15.08 -4.60 14.19
CA PRO A 71 15.13 -5.95 13.61
C PRO A 71 15.20 -7.03 14.69
N GLN A 72 16.05 -6.84 15.70
CA GLN A 72 16.18 -7.76 16.83
C GLN A 72 14.89 -7.86 17.65
N SER A 73 14.22 -6.73 17.86
CA SER A 73 12.94 -6.68 18.59
C SER A 73 11.83 -7.42 17.82
N LEU A 74 11.79 -7.28 16.50
CA LEU A 74 10.85 -7.99 15.63
C LEU A 74 11.13 -9.50 15.60
N GLU A 75 12.40 -9.91 15.53
CA GLU A 75 12.80 -11.32 15.64
C GLU A 75 12.40 -11.90 17.00
N ALA A 76 12.60 -11.16 18.09
CA ALA A 76 12.18 -11.58 19.43
C ALA A 76 10.66 -11.77 19.54
N LEU A 77 9.86 -10.97 18.84
CA LEU A 77 8.40 -11.18 18.75
C LEU A 77 8.07 -12.49 18.01
N ARG A 78 8.71 -12.73 16.86
CA ARG A 78 8.51 -13.96 16.08
C ARG A 78 8.93 -15.20 16.88
N ALA A 79 10.06 -15.15 17.57
CA ALA A 79 10.56 -16.24 18.42
C ALA A 79 9.61 -16.59 19.57
N ARG A 80 8.77 -15.64 20.01
CA ARG A 80 7.72 -15.84 21.01
C ARG A 80 6.38 -16.32 20.41
N GLY A 81 6.33 -16.58 19.10
CA GLY A 81 5.11 -16.99 18.39
C GLY A 81 4.08 -15.88 18.23
N ILE A 82 4.49 -14.61 18.36
CA ILE A 82 3.59 -13.46 18.18
C ILE A 82 3.65 -13.04 16.71
N HIS A 83 2.56 -13.34 15.99
CA HIS A 83 2.38 -12.88 14.62
C HIS A 83 2.00 -11.40 14.63
N TYR A 84 2.76 -10.59 13.86
CA TYR A 84 2.49 -9.17 13.69
C TYR A 84 2.31 -8.82 12.21
N ARG A 85 1.58 -7.74 11.93
CA ARG A 85 1.45 -7.15 10.58
C ARG A 85 1.88 -5.69 10.62
N ILE A 86 2.72 -5.28 9.68
CA ILE A 86 3.20 -3.90 9.57
C ILE A 86 2.33 -3.13 8.57
N ILE A 87 1.82 -1.96 8.98
CA ILE A 87 1.19 -0.97 8.11
C ILE A 87 2.18 0.18 7.94
N PHE A 88 2.62 0.43 6.72
CA PHE A 88 3.58 1.47 6.38
C PHE A 88 2.93 2.57 5.53
N LEU A 89 3.00 3.80 6.02
CA LEU A 89 2.42 4.96 5.33
C LEU A 89 3.51 5.87 4.75
N GLU A 90 3.40 6.19 3.47
CA GLU A 90 4.32 7.10 2.78
C GLU A 90 3.58 8.18 1.98
N ALA A 91 4.33 9.15 1.46
CA ALA A 91 3.87 10.13 0.49
C ALA A 91 5.08 10.75 -0.22
N GLU A 92 4.87 11.41 -1.35
CA GLU A 92 5.90 12.20 -2.04
C GLU A 92 6.47 13.30 -1.14
N ASP A 93 7.79 13.53 -1.23
CA ASP A 93 8.52 14.55 -0.47
C ASP A 93 7.83 15.93 -0.52
N SER A 94 7.35 16.32 -1.72
CA SER A 94 6.67 17.60 -1.97
C SER A 94 5.37 17.75 -1.16
N ILE A 95 4.60 16.67 -1.04
CA ILE A 95 3.36 16.62 -0.27
C ILE A 95 3.66 16.63 1.22
N LEU A 96 4.66 15.88 1.69
CA LEU A 96 5.06 15.88 3.09
C LEU A 96 5.51 17.28 3.54
N VAL A 97 6.34 17.95 2.74
CA VAL A 97 6.75 19.35 2.98
C VAL A 97 5.53 20.27 3.10
N THR A 98 4.54 20.11 2.22
CA THR A 98 3.32 20.92 2.24
C THR A 98 2.52 20.68 3.52
N ARG A 99 2.31 19.42 3.92
CA ARG A 99 1.62 19.05 5.18
C ARG A 99 2.33 19.59 6.42
N PHE A 100 3.66 19.60 6.44
CA PHE A 100 4.43 20.18 7.54
C PHE A 100 4.25 21.70 7.65
N LYS A 101 4.19 22.40 6.51
CA LYS A 101 3.91 23.84 6.46
C LYS A 101 2.51 24.16 6.98
N GLU A 102 1.52 23.34 6.64
CA GLU A 102 0.12 23.52 7.08
C GLU A 102 -0.05 23.26 8.57
N THR A 103 0.49 22.13 9.07
CA THR A 103 0.35 21.73 10.48
C THR A 103 1.25 22.51 11.43
N ARG A 104 2.24 23.24 10.90
CA ARG A 104 3.28 23.98 11.66
C ARG A 104 4.04 23.10 12.67
N ARG A 105 3.98 21.78 12.53
CA ARG A 105 4.73 20.86 13.39
C ARG A 105 6.20 20.84 12.96
N LYS A 106 7.11 20.72 13.93
CA LYS A 106 8.52 20.47 13.63
C LYS A 106 8.68 19.00 13.23
N HIS A 107 9.43 18.75 12.16
CA HIS A 107 9.83 17.41 11.78
C HIS A 107 10.76 16.82 12.85
N PRO A 108 10.56 15.58 13.31
CA PRO A 108 11.36 14.97 14.39
C PRO A 108 12.85 14.93 14.11
N MET A 109 13.21 14.87 12.83
CA MET A 109 14.60 14.82 12.37
C MET A 109 15.28 16.15 12.05
N LEU A 110 14.61 17.30 12.24
CA LEU A 110 15.24 18.60 12.02
C LEU A 110 16.27 18.91 13.11
N ASP A 111 17.49 19.24 12.68
CA ASP A 111 18.44 20.01 13.47
C ASP A 111 18.50 21.46 12.96
N HIS A 112 19.33 22.31 13.58
CA HIS A 112 19.46 23.71 13.20
C HIS A 112 20.12 23.94 11.82
N GLN A 113 20.62 22.90 11.16
CA GLN A 113 21.44 22.99 9.94
C GLN A 113 20.83 22.23 8.74
N THR A 114 19.90 21.31 8.97
CA THR A 114 19.35 20.41 7.95
C THR A 114 18.04 20.95 7.37
N PRO A 115 17.95 21.15 6.05
CA PRO A 115 16.69 21.47 5.37
C PRO A 115 15.62 20.38 5.57
N LEU A 116 14.34 20.78 5.64
CA LEU A 116 13.22 19.85 5.85
C LEU A 116 13.18 18.69 4.82
N VAL A 117 13.51 18.98 3.56
CA VAL A 117 13.53 17.96 2.50
C VAL A 117 14.61 16.91 2.77
N GLU A 118 15.78 17.31 3.23
CA GLU A 118 16.87 16.38 3.58
C GLU A 118 16.50 15.54 4.80
N ALA A 119 15.83 16.14 5.79
CA ALA A 119 15.33 15.42 6.95
C ALA A 119 14.31 14.34 6.57
N ILE A 120 13.41 14.61 5.62
CA ILE A 120 12.44 13.64 5.10
C ILE A 120 13.15 12.49 4.35
N ARG A 121 14.17 12.80 3.56
CA ARG A 121 14.95 11.78 2.83
C ARG A 121 15.73 10.88 3.78
N ALA A 122 16.38 11.45 4.79
CA ALA A 122 17.08 10.70 5.82
C ALA A 122 16.12 9.79 6.60
N GLU A 123 14.91 10.28 6.90
CA GLU A 123 13.85 9.48 7.52
C GLU A 123 13.47 8.28 6.64
N LYS A 124 13.31 8.50 5.33
CA LYS A 124 12.97 7.44 4.39
C LYS A 124 14.00 6.33 4.34
N THR A 125 15.29 6.66 4.31
CA THR A 125 16.37 5.68 4.38
C THR A 125 16.36 4.89 5.69
N LEU A 126 16.12 5.57 6.82
CA LEU A 126 16.08 4.90 8.13
C LEU A 126 14.90 3.91 8.26
N LEU A 127 13.77 4.23 7.64
CA LEU A 127 12.54 3.42 7.69
C LEU A 127 12.41 2.41 6.56
N GLU A 128 13.37 2.35 5.62
CA GLU A 128 13.36 1.42 4.50
C GLU A 128 13.17 -0.06 4.91
N PRO A 129 13.82 -0.57 5.98
CA PRO A 129 13.62 -1.97 6.40
C PRO A 129 12.17 -2.27 6.78
N LEU A 130 11.50 -1.33 7.46
CA LEU A 130 10.08 -1.48 7.82
C LEU A 130 9.16 -1.39 6.62
N SER A 131 9.52 -0.56 5.64
CA SER A 131 8.77 -0.44 4.39
C SER A 131 8.82 -1.74 3.58
N PHE A 132 9.98 -2.41 3.56
CA PHE A 132 10.18 -3.67 2.86
C PHE A 132 9.37 -4.81 3.48
N ASP A 133 9.36 -4.91 4.81
CA ASP A 133 8.61 -5.94 5.55
C ASP A 133 7.12 -5.57 5.79
N ALA A 134 6.63 -4.50 5.15
CA ALA A 134 5.28 -4.02 5.35
C ALA A 134 4.24 -5.01 4.81
N ALA A 135 3.33 -5.45 5.67
CA ALA A 135 2.16 -6.21 5.26
C ALA A 135 1.14 -5.36 4.52
N LEU A 136 1.15 -4.03 4.68
CA LEU A 136 0.37 -3.08 3.90
C LEU A 136 1.18 -1.79 3.72
N ARG A 137 1.46 -1.41 2.47
CA ARG A 137 2.01 -0.09 2.12
C ARG A 137 0.89 0.80 1.59
N ILE A 138 0.83 2.03 2.07
CA ILE A 138 -0.15 3.02 1.62
C ILE A 138 0.59 4.28 1.18
N ASP A 139 0.53 4.58 -0.12
CA ASP A 139 0.88 5.90 -0.64
C ASP A 139 -0.27 6.89 -0.37
N THR A 140 -0.03 7.84 0.53
CA THR A 140 -0.99 8.87 0.93
C THR A 140 -0.88 10.16 0.13
N THR A 141 -0.05 10.23 -0.92
CA THR A 141 0.21 11.44 -1.73
C THR A 141 -1.09 12.09 -2.21
N ARG A 142 -2.06 11.28 -2.66
CA ARG A 142 -3.36 11.75 -3.17
C ARG A 142 -4.55 11.22 -2.39
N THR A 143 -4.29 10.66 -1.20
CA THR A 143 -5.30 9.95 -0.42
C THR A 143 -5.94 10.90 0.59
N THR A 144 -7.27 10.92 0.64
CA THR A 144 -8.00 11.71 1.64
C THR A 144 -7.95 11.03 3.02
N PRO A 145 -8.11 11.77 4.14
CA PRO A 145 -8.19 11.16 5.47
C PRO A 145 -9.28 10.09 5.59
N HIS A 146 -10.40 10.27 4.89
CA HIS A 146 -11.50 9.30 4.89
C HIS A 146 -11.12 8.00 4.16
N GLU A 147 -10.52 8.10 2.98
CA GLU A 147 -10.00 6.94 2.24
C GLU A 147 -8.95 6.18 3.06
N LEU A 148 -8.01 6.90 3.68
CA LEU A 148 -6.97 6.30 4.51
C LEU A 148 -7.59 5.50 5.68
N ARG A 149 -8.55 6.09 6.39
CA ARG A 149 -9.28 5.38 7.46
C ARG A 149 -9.98 4.14 6.93
N SER A 150 -10.57 4.21 5.74
CA SER A 150 -11.24 3.07 5.11
C SER A 150 -10.27 1.93 4.81
N GLN A 151 -9.14 2.23 4.16
CA GLN A 151 -8.11 1.23 3.82
C GLN A 151 -7.56 0.54 5.08
N VAL A 152 -7.26 1.30 6.13
CA VAL A 152 -6.74 0.76 7.40
C VAL A 152 -7.78 -0.13 8.09
N ARG A 153 -9.05 0.27 8.12
CA ARG A 153 -10.11 -0.56 8.72
C ARG A 153 -10.34 -1.85 7.95
N ASN A 154 -10.32 -1.80 6.62
CA ASN A 154 -10.54 -2.99 5.78
C ASN A 154 -9.43 -4.03 6.01
N PHE A 155 -8.17 -3.57 6.04
CA PHE A 155 -7.03 -4.41 6.40
C PHE A 155 -7.16 -5.03 7.81
N ALA A 156 -7.66 -4.24 8.76
CA ALA A 156 -7.75 -4.64 10.16
C ALA A 156 -8.88 -5.61 10.48
N ARG A 157 -10.03 -5.49 9.79
CA ARG A 157 -11.21 -6.34 9.98
C ARG A 157 -11.01 -7.78 9.52
N GLY A 158 -9.92 -8.09 8.84
CA GLY A 158 -9.71 -9.43 8.33
C GLY A 158 -10.81 -9.81 7.33
N GLU A 159 -11.38 -8.85 6.59
CA GLU A 159 -11.95 -9.18 5.28
C GLU A 159 -10.88 -9.87 4.40
N ASP A 160 -9.60 -9.78 4.80
CA ASP A 160 -8.56 -10.80 4.67
C ASP A 160 -8.81 -12.07 5.54
N THR A 161 -9.78 -12.91 5.18
CA THR A 161 -9.52 -14.36 5.25
C THR A 161 -8.18 -14.63 4.55
N ALA A 162 -7.29 -15.37 5.21
CA ALA A 162 -5.96 -15.74 4.72
C ALA A 162 -5.93 -15.91 3.19
N GLY A 163 -5.21 -15.03 2.49
CA GLY A 163 -5.16 -15.00 1.03
C GLY A 163 -4.52 -13.72 0.53
N LEU A 164 -3.80 -13.83 -0.58
CA LEU A 164 -3.15 -12.72 -1.27
C LEU A 164 -4.21 -11.78 -1.86
N THR A 165 -4.15 -10.48 -1.53
CA THR A 165 -4.98 -9.44 -2.17
C THR A 165 -4.22 -8.83 -3.35
N LEU A 166 -4.85 -8.83 -4.53
CA LEU A 166 -4.30 -8.26 -5.76
C LEU A 166 -4.78 -6.82 -5.95
N LEU A 167 -3.88 -5.85 -5.94
CA LEU A 167 -4.18 -4.48 -6.34
C LEU A 167 -3.84 -4.33 -7.83
N PHE A 168 -4.85 -4.20 -8.68
CA PHE A 168 -4.64 -3.82 -10.08
C PHE A 168 -4.75 -2.31 -10.21
N GLU A 169 -3.69 -1.69 -10.72
CA GLU A 169 -3.69 -0.25 -10.95
C GLU A 169 -3.34 0.15 -12.37
N SER A 170 -4.03 1.15 -12.91
CA SER A 170 -3.69 1.73 -14.21
C SER A 170 -2.95 3.03 -14.02
N PHE A 171 -1.88 3.24 -14.79
CA PHE A 171 -1.14 4.49 -14.78
C PHE A 171 -0.79 4.98 -16.19
N GLY A 172 -0.41 6.25 -16.29
CA GLY A 172 0.19 6.85 -17.49
C GLY A 172 1.71 7.02 -17.34
N TYR A 173 2.52 6.47 -18.25
CA TYR A 173 3.97 6.66 -18.25
C TYR A 173 4.40 8.12 -18.29
N LYS A 174 3.59 9.01 -18.88
CA LYS A 174 3.83 10.47 -18.84
C LYS A 174 3.81 11.08 -17.43
N HIS A 175 3.30 10.34 -16.44
CA HIS A 175 3.20 10.73 -15.02
C HIS A 175 4.10 9.88 -14.10
N GLY A 176 4.99 9.07 -14.67
CA GLY A 176 5.88 8.18 -13.94
C GLY A 176 5.23 6.87 -13.49
N THR A 177 6.06 5.85 -13.29
CA THR A 177 5.64 4.54 -12.79
C THR A 177 5.28 4.60 -11.30
N PRO A 178 4.23 3.91 -10.84
CA PRO A 178 3.94 3.78 -9.41
C PRO A 178 5.11 3.14 -8.64
N LEU A 179 5.36 3.63 -7.42
CA LEU A 179 6.49 3.18 -6.59
C LEU A 179 6.17 1.94 -5.74
N ASP A 180 4.89 1.63 -5.63
CA ASP A 180 4.29 0.52 -4.89
C ASP A 180 3.96 -0.68 -5.81
N ALA A 181 4.28 -0.59 -7.10
CA ALA A 181 4.08 -1.67 -8.07
C ALA A 181 5.12 -2.78 -7.92
N ASP A 182 4.64 -4.02 -7.78
CA ASP A 182 5.48 -5.23 -7.79
C ASP A 182 5.71 -5.75 -9.21
N TYR A 183 4.66 -5.70 -10.02
CA TYR A 183 4.72 -5.96 -11.46
C TYR A 183 4.27 -4.74 -12.24
N VAL A 184 4.99 -4.42 -13.31
CA VAL A 184 4.66 -3.35 -14.23
C VAL A 184 4.61 -3.92 -15.64
N PHE A 185 3.44 -3.84 -16.28
CA PHE A 185 3.25 -4.26 -17.67
C PHE A 185 3.04 -3.04 -18.57
N ASP A 186 3.90 -2.89 -19.58
CA ASP A 186 3.77 -1.85 -20.61
C ASP A 186 2.84 -2.33 -21.73
N VAL A 187 1.74 -1.62 -21.94
CA VAL A 187 0.75 -1.95 -22.97
C VAL A 187 0.67 -0.89 -24.07
N ARG A 188 1.71 -0.04 -24.20
CA ARG A 188 1.78 1.00 -25.23
C ARG A 188 1.87 0.46 -26.65
N CYS A 189 2.29 -0.80 -26.82
CA CYS A 189 2.32 -1.49 -28.11
C CYS A 189 0.93 -1.83 -28.67
N LEU A 190 -0.12 -1.84 -27.84
CA LEU A 190 -1.47 -2.20 -28.24
C LEU A 190 -2.17 -1.11 -29.08
N PRO A 191 -3.19 -1.47 -29.88
CA PRO A 191 -3.99 -0.55 -30.68
C PRO A 191 -4.48 0.64 -29.86
N ASN A 192 -4.22 1.84 -30.34
CA ASN A 192 -4.42 3.06 -29.57
C ASN A 192 -5.76 3.73 -29.91
N PRO A 193 -6.76 3.72 -29.00
CA PRO A 193 -8.07 4.33 -29.24
C PRO A 193 -7.98 5.83 -29.51
N TYR A 194 -6.91 6.49 -29.04
CA TYR A 194 -6.70 7.93 -29.21
C TYR A 194 -6.71 8.41 -30.67
N TRP A 195 -6.37 7.53 -31.63
CA TRP A 195 -6.39 7.89 -33.05
C TRP A 195 -7.81 8.04 -33.61
N GLN A 196 -8.82 7.46 -32.96
CA GLN A 196 -10.23 7.68 -33.24
C GLN A 196 -10.69 8.89 -32.42
N THR A 197 -11.00 9.99 -33.11
CA THR A 197 -11.25 11.29 -32.48
C THR A 197 -12.45 11.22 -31.52
N GLU A 198 -13.46 10.45 -31.91
CA GLU A 198 -14.67 10.12 -31.17
C GLU A 198 -14.39 9.36 -29.87
N LEU A 199 -13.28 8.61 -29.77
CA LEU A 199 -12.93 7.84 -28.58
C LEU A 199 -12.10 8.61 -27.56
N ARG A 200 -11.54 9.77 -27.92
CA ARG A 200 -10.59 10.51 -27.07
C ARG A 200 -11.18 10.97 -25.74
N GLN A 201 -12.46 11.32 -25.72
CA GLN A 201 -13.16 11.83 -24.53
C GLN A 201 -13.56 10.72 -23.54
N TYR A 202 -13.62 9.48 -24.01
CA TYR A 202 -13.99 8.33 -23.20
C TYR A 202 -12.76 7.75 -22.49
N THR A 203 -12.99 6.88 -21.53
CA THR A 203 -11.99 6.15 -20.76
C THR A 203 -12.09 4.66 -21.06
N GLY A 204 -11.12 3.86 -20.58
CA GLY A 204 -11.17 2.40 -20.69
C GLY A 204 -12.33 1.73 -19.92
N LEU A 205 -13.13 2.50 -19.18
CA LEU A 205 -14.34 2.02 -18.52
C LEU A 205 -15.58 2.13 -19.40
N ASP A 206 -15.56 3.01 -20.41
CA ASP A 206 -16.73 3.34 -21.22
C ASP A 206 -16.89 2.40 -22.41
N ASP A 207 -18.14 2.00 -22.69
CA ASP A 207 -18.50 1.04 -23.74
C ASP A 207 -17.88 1.32 -25.13
N PRO A 208 -17.76 2.58 -25.61
CA PRO A 208 -17.12 2.84 -26.90
C PRO A 208 -15.65 2.39 -26.96
N VAL A 209 -14.89 2.59 -25.88
CA VAL A 209 -13.48 2.22 -25.80
C VAL A 209 -13.34 0.72 -25.53
N VAL A 210 -14.21 0.16 -24.69
CA VAL A 210 -14.31 -1.28 -24.44
C VAL A 210 -14.56 -2.02 -25.76
N GLY A 211 -15.60 -1.62 -26.50
CA GLY A 211 -15.96 -2.21 -27.78
C GLY A 211 -14.93 -2.00 -28.89
N PHE A 212 -14.11 -0.94 -28.82
CA PHE A 212 -12.93 -0.80 -29.69
C PHE A 212 -11.87 -1.84 -29.33
N LEU A 213 -11.45 -1.91 -28.06
CA LEU A 213 -10.37 -2.79 -27.59
C LEU A 213 -10.75 -4.28 -27.69
N ASP A 214 -12.01 -4.63 -27.50
CA ASP A 214 -12.51 -6.01 -27.59
C ASP A 214 -12.36 -6.62 -28.99
N LYS A 215 -12.39 -5.80 -30.05
CA LYS A 215 -12.29 -6.26 -31.44
C LYS A 215 -10.86 -6.62 -31.85
N HIS A 216 -9.88 -6.27 -31.05
CA HIS A 216 -8.46 -6.39 -31.36
C HIS A 216 -7.87 -7.67 -30.74
N ALA A 217 -7.46 -8.62 -31.59
CA ALA A 217 -6.95 -9.92 -31.15
C ALA A 217 -5.68 -9.82 -30.31
N ASP A 218 -4.79 -8.88 -30.66
CA ASP A 218 -3.57 -8.54 -29.93
C ASP A 218 -3.84 -8.02 -28.52
N VAL A 219 -4.97 -7.31 -28.30
CA VAL A 219 -5.41 -6.91 -26.95
C VAL A 219 -5.84 -8.14 -26.15
N GLN A 220 -6.57 -9.08 -26.77
CA GLN A 220 -7.01 -10.30 -26.11
C GLN A 220 -5.84 -11.23 -25.78
N GLU A 221 -4.86 -11.32 -26.67
CA GLU A 221 -3.63 -12.09 -26.48
C GLU A 221 -2.81 -11.52 -25.32
N MET A 222 -2.56 -10.22 -25.29
CA MET A 222 -1.85 -9.56 -24.17
C MET A 222 -2.57 -9.80 -22.83
N PHE A 223 -3.90 -9.67 -22.81
CA PHE A 223 -4.69 -9.97 -21.62
C PHE A 223 -4.50 -11.43 -21.15
N SER A 224 -4.60 -12.39 -22.07
CA SER A 224 -4.42 -13.82 -21.78
C SER A 224 -3.02 -14.14 -21.26
N GLU A 225 -1.98 -13.55 -21.87
CA GLU A 225 -0.58 -13.74 -21.45
C GLU A 225 -0.31 -13.18 -20.05
N ILE A 226 -0.85 -11.99 -19.73
CA ILE A 226 -0.73 -11.42 -18.38
C ILE A 226 -1.46 -12.30 -17.36
N CYS A 227 -2.67 -12.77 -17.67
CA CYS A 227 -3.39 -13.71 -16.82
C CYS A 227 -2.58 -14.99 -16.58
N GLY A 228 -2.10 -15.63 -17.65
CA GLY A 228 -1.31 -16.86 -17.56
C GLY A 228 0.00 -16.68 -16.79
N PHE A 229 0.68 -15.54 -16.98
CA PHE A 229 1.86 -15.19 -16.20
C PHE A 229 1.52 -15.09 -14.71
N LEU A 230 0.53 -14.28 -14.34
CA LEU A 230 0.16 -14.08 -12.94
C LEU A 230 -0.28 -15.40 -12.30
N GLU A 231 -1.16 -16.16 -12.93
CA GLU A 231 -1.63 -17.46 -12.42
C GLU A 231 -0.49 -18.46 -12.13
N LYS A 232 0.59 -18.40 -12.92
CA LYS A 232 1.76 -19.25 -12.71
C LYS A 232 2.57 -18.85 -11.47
N TRP A 233 2.60 -17.57 -11.11
CA TRP A 233 3.48 -17.03 -10.07
C TRP A 233 2.75 -16.69 -8.76
N LEU A 234 1.47 -16.34 -8.81
CA LEU A 234 0.65 -16.03 -7.63
C LEU A 234 0.73 -17.09 -6.52
N PRO A 235 0.66 -18.41 -6.81
CA PRO A 235 0.75 -19.44 -5.77
C PRO A 235 2.10 -19.50 -5.04
N ARG A 236 3.16 -18.86 -5.58
CA ARG A 236 4.46 -18.74 -4.91
C ARG A 236 4.46 -17.59 -3.91
N PHE A 237 3.87 -16.45 -4.29
CA PHE A 237 3.71 -15.31 -3.38
C PHE A 237 2.78 -15.64 -2.21
N GLU A 238 1.74 -16.44 -2.43
CA GLU A 238 0.87 -16.94 -1.36
C GLU A 238 1.63 -17.76 -0.30
N ARG A 239 2.74 -18.41 -0.66
CA ARG A 239 3.57 -19.21 0.27
C ARG A 239 4.55 -18.38 1.08
N GLU A 240 4.83 -17.15 0.65
CA GLU A 240 5.78 -16.24 1.30
C GLU A 240 5.10 -15.29 2.31
N ASP A 241 3.88 -15.63 2.78
CA ASP A 241 3.04 -14.81 3.68
C ASP A 241 2.79 -13.38 3.17
N ARG A 242 2.91 -13.16 1.86
CA ARG A 242 2.70 -11.85 1.25
C ARG A 242 1.21 -11.53 1.22
N THR A 243 0.85 -10.39 1.81
CA THR A 243 -0.56 -10.01 1.97
C THR A 243 -1.10 -9.25 0.74
N TYR A 244 -0.25 -8.46 0.07
CA TYR A 244 -0.63 -7.69 -1.12
C TYR A 244 0.34 -7.93 -2.27
N LEU A 245 -0.19 -7.91 -3.49
CA LEU A 245 0.60 -7.83 -4.72
C LEU A 245 0.00 -6.73 -5.60
N THR A 246 0.79 -5.72 -5.93
CA THR A 246 0.39 -4.60 -6.78
C THR A 246 0.83 -4.86 -8.22
N ILE A 247 -0.15 -4.94 -9.12
CA ILE A 247 0.04 -5.13 -10.56
C ILE A 247 -0.36 -3.84 -11.28
N ALA A 248 0.65 -3.13 -11.78
CA ALA A 248 0.47 -1.88 -12.50
C ALA A 248 0.48 -2.10 -14.02
N ILE A 249 -0.54 -1.59 -14.70
CA ILE A 249 -0.64 -1.58 -16.17
C ILE A 249 -0.44 -0.16 -16.67
N GLY A 250 0.57 0.03 -17.53
CA GLY A 250 0.99 1.34 -18.02
C GLY A 250 0.64 1.55 -19.49
N CYS A 251 -0.06 2.65 -19.80
CA CYS A 251 -0.10 3.20 -21.16
C CYS A 251 0.48 4.62 -21.18
N THR A 252 0.48 5.32 -22.32
CA THR A 252 1.07 6.67 -22.36
C THR A 252 0.33 7.65 -21.46
N GLY A 253 -1.01 7.65 -21.53
CA GLY A 253 -1.85 8.68 -20.91
C GLY A 253 -2.60 8.26 -19.64
N GLY A 254 -2.67 6.96 -19.33
CA GLY A 254 -3.38 6.44 -18.16
C GLY A 254 -4.91 6.41 -18.26
N GLN A 255 -5.50 6.57 -19.45
CA GLN A 255 -6.95 6.78 -19.60
C GLN A 255 -7.70 5.68 -20.37
N HIS A 256 -7.06 5.02 -21.34
CA HIS A 256 -7.75 4.06 -22.24
C HIS A 256 -7.30 2.62 -22.02
N ARG A 257 -6.19 2.21 -22.67
CA ARG A 257 -5.70 0.83 -22.72
C ARG A 257 -5.41 0.24 -21.34
N SER A 258 -4.69 0.98 -20.50
CA SER A 258 -4.34 0.50 -19.15
C SER A 258 -5.56 0.37 -18.25
N VAL A 259 -6.47 1.35 -18.29
CA VAL A 259 -7.73 1.33 -17.53
C VAL A 259 -8.58 0.11 -17.90
N TYR A 260 -8.76 -0.13 -19.20
CA TYR A 260 -9.52 -1.27 -19.70
C TYR A 260 -8.93 -2.62 -19.25
N LEU A 261 -7.61 -2.80 -19.40
CA LEU A 261 -6.96 -4.05 -19.00
C LEU A 261 -7.01 -4.27 -17.49
N VAL A 262 -6.84 -3.22 -16.69
CA VAL A 262 -6.95 -3.30 -15.22
C VAL A 262 -8.33 -3.77 -14.79
N ARG A 263 -9.40 -3.23 -15.39
CA ARG A 263 -10.77 -3.69 -15.11
C ARG A 263 -10.92 -5.17 -15.41
N ARG A 264 -10.51 -5.61 -16.60
CA ARG A 264 -10.63 -7.01 -17.03
C ARG A 264 -9.81 -7.97 -16.18
N LEU A 265 -8.59 -7.60 -15.80
CA LEU A 265 -7.73 -8.41 -14.94
C LEU A 265 -8.36 -8.58 -13.57
N ALA A 266 -8.83 -7.48 -12.97
CA ALA A 266 -9.51 -7.54 -11.68
C ALA A 266 -10.76 -8.43 -11.72
N GLU A 267 -11.62 -8.27 -12.73
CA GLU A 267 -12.79 -9.13 -12.92
C GLU A 267 -12.43 -10.61 -13.08
N HIS A 268 -11.40 -10.92 -13.87
CA HIS A 268 -10.93 -12.29 -14.08
C HIS A 268 -10.47 -12.96 -12.78
N PHE A 269 -9.62 -12.29 -12.01
CA PHE A 269 -9.11 -12.85 -10.75
C PHE A 269 -10.15 -12.86 -9.63
N ALA A 270 -11.08 -11.88 -9.62
CA ALA A 270 -12.23 -11.91 -8.73
C ALA A 270 -13.12 -13.14 -8.99
N ASN A 271 -13.37 -13.46 -10.26
CA ASN A 271 -14.14 -14.65 -10.66
C ASN A 271 -13.43 -15.97 -10.29
N LYS A 272 -12.11 -15.94 -10.07
CA LYS A 272 -11.32 -17.07 -9.54
C LYS A 272 -11.32 -17.15 -8.01
N GLY A 273 -12.02 -16.25 -7.33
CA GLY A 273 -12.13 -16.22 -5.87
C GLY A 273 -10.97 -15.51 -5.17
N LEU A 274 -10.08 -14.84 -5.91
CA LEU A 274 -9.05 -13.99 -5.32
C LEU A 274 -9.63 -12.63 -4.96
N LYS A 275 -9.06 -12.00 -3.92
CA LYS A 275 -9.42 -10.64 -3.54
C LYS A 275 -8.73 -9.67 -4.47
N THR A 276 -9.51 -8.83 -5.13
CA THR A 276 -9.00 -7.83 -6.07
C THR A 276 -9.42 -6.43 -5.66
N GLN A 277 -8.51 -5.48 -5.75
CA GLN A 277 -8.76 -4.05 -5.66
C GLN A 277 -8.38 -3.37 -6.97
N VAL A 278 -9.08 -2.30 -7.31
CA VAL A 278 -8.84 -1.54 -8.55
C VAL A 278 -8.53 -0.10 -8.21
N ARG A 279 -7.49 0.45 -8.84
CA ARG A 279 -7.14 1.88 -8.74
C ARG A 279 -6.81 2.43 -10.13
N HIS A 280 -7.35 3.58 -10.48
CA HIS A 280 -7.00 4.27 -11.72
C HIS A 280 -6.31 5.60 -11.36
N ARG A 281 -4.99 5.71 -11.56
CA ARG A 281 -4.22 6.85 -11.04
C ARG A 281 -4.58 8.19 -11.70
N GLU A 282 -4.98 8.16 -12.97
CA GLU A 282 -5.36 9.34 -13.74
C GLU A 282 -6.88 9.55 -13.87
N LEU A 283 -7.70 8.60 -13.43
CA LEU A 283 -9.16 8.78 -13.36
C LEU A 283 -9.52 9.23 -11.94
N LYS A 284 -10.22 10.37 -11.83
CA LYS A 284 -10.69 10.90 -10.55
C LYS A 284 -12.06 10.33 -10.22
#